data_AF-C9D9U5-F1
#
_entry.id   AF-C9D9U5-F1
#
_cell.length_a   1.000
_cell.length_b   1.000
_cell.length_c   1.000
_cell.angle_alpha   90.00
_cell.angle_beta   90.00
_cell.angle_gamma   90.00
#
_symmetry.space_group_name_H-M   'P 1'
#
loop_
_entity.id
_entity.type
_entity.pdbx_description
1 polymer ?
#
loop_
_entity_poly.entity_id
_entity_poly.type
_entity_poly.pdbx_seq_one_letter_code
_entity_poly.pdbx_strand_id
1 'polypeptide(L)'
;ALLPGYHPFEWKPPLKNVSSSTDVGIIDGLSGLNRSVDEYPVEAISKRFRYDAALVSTLKDMEEDILEGLKSKNLEEYLSGPFTVVVKESCDGMGDVSEKHGGGPPVPEKAVRFSFTVMTISVSNNIRIFEEAKPNSELCCKPICLMLADESDHETLTAILSPLIAEREAMKSCELMLEIGGILRSFKFVFRGTGYDEKLVREVEGLEASGSVFICTLCDATRLEASQNLVFHSITRSHSENLQRYETWRANPYNESCDELRDRVKGVSAKPFIETLPSIDALHCDIGNAAEFYRIFQLEIGEVYRNPNVTKEERKKWQTILDKHLRKKMNLKPIMRMNGNFARKLMSKETVDAVCELVQCEERQEALKELMDLYLKMKPVWR
;
A
#
# COMPACT_ATOMS: atom_id res chain seq x y z
N ALA A 1 -27.82 4.42 -12.83
CA ALA A 1 -26.58 4.67 -13.62
C ALA A 1 -25.39 4.56 -12.69
N LEU A 2 -24.29 3.96 -13.16
CA LEU A 2 -23.21 3.43 -12.30
C LEU A 2 -21.86 4.17 -12.42
N LEU A 3 -21.72 5.06 -13.40
CA LEU A 3 -20.46 5.81 -13.59
C LEU A 3 -20.48 7.13 -12.81
N PRO A 4 -19.31 7.59 -12.33
CA PRO A 4 -19.14 8.95 -11.82
C PRO A 4 -19.61 10.00 -12.81
N GLY A 5 -20.16 11.11 -12.30
CA GLY A 5 -20.70 12.20 -13.12
C GLY A 5 -22.20 12.12 -13.40
N TYR A 6 -22.94 11.19 -12.77
CA TYR A 6 -24.38 11.05 -12.99
C TYR A 6 -25.25 11.64 -11.89
N HIS A 7 -24.93 11.33 -10.62
CA HIS A 7 -25.76 11.70 -9.48
C HIS A 7 -25.42 13.12 -9.00
N PRO A 8 -26.40 13.98 -8.70
CA PRO A 8 -26.14 15.27 -8.09
C PRO A 8 -25.72 15.12 -6.63
N PHE A 9 -24.85 16.01 -6.16
CA PHE A 9 -24.38 16.08 -4.78
C PHE A 9 -23.87 17.49 -4.45
N GLU A 10 -23.67 17.78 -3.17
CA GLU A 10 -23.14 19.05 -2.69
C GLU A 10 -22.12 18.78 -1.57
N TRP A 11 -21.08 19.59 -1.46
CA TRP A 11 -20.15 19.56 -0.32
C TRP A 11 -20.35 20.79 0.57
N LYS A 12 -20.33 20.57 1.89
CA LYS A 12 -20.47 21.61 2.91
C LYS A 12 -19.28 21.56 3.90
N PRO A 13 -18.44 22.60 3.96
CA PRO A 13 -18.35 23.72 3.00
C PRO A 13 -17.93 23.23 1.59
N PRO A 14 -18.01 24.09 0.56
CA PRO A 14 -17.49 23.77 -0.77
C PRO A 14 -16.01 23.37 -0.72
N LEU A 15 -15.64 22.33 -1.48
CA LEU A 15 -14.27 21.85 -1.54
C LEU A 15 -13.32 22.89 -2.13
N LYS A 16 -12.22 23.17 -1.44
CA LYS A 16 -11.18 24.09 -1.92
C LYS A 16 -10.51 23.50 -3.16
N ASN A 17 -10.38 24.31 -4.22
CA ASN A 17 -9.71 23.96 -5.49
C ASN A 17 -10.34 22.77 -6.26
N VAL A 18 -11.57 22.38 -5.96
CA VAL A 18 -12.31 21.34 -6.69
C VAL A 18 -13.55 21.96 -7.34
N SER A 19 -13.81 21.63 -8.61
CA SER A 19 -15.00 22.11 -9.32
C SER A 19 -16.28 21.64 -8.65
N SER A 20 -17.29 22.51 -8.55
CA SER A 20 -18.61 22.17 -8.02
C SER A 20 -19.51 21.43 -9.02
N SER A 21 -19.10 21.29 -10.28
CA SER A 21 -19.92 20.57 -11.27
C SER A 21 -19.97 19.08 -10.93
N THR A 22 -21.14 18.48 -10.99
CA THR A 22 -21.39 17.09 -10.58
C THR A 22 -21.44 16.13 -11.76
N ASP A 23 -21.33 16.64 -12.98
CA ASP A 23 -21.38 15.95 -14.26
C ASP A 23 -20.00 15.51 -14.80
N VAL A 24 -18.99 15.47 -13.94
CA VAL A 24 -17.63 15.08 -14.31
C VAL A 24 -17.44 13.57 -14.24
N GLY A 25 -17.23 12.95 -15.40
CA GLY A 25 -16.89 11.53 -15.54
C GLY A 25 -15.38 11.28 -15.63
N ILE A 26 -14.94 10.56 -16.67
CA ILE A 26 -13.52 10.29 -16.92
C ILE A 26 -12.83 11.56 -17.44
N ILE A 27 -11.72 11.93 -16.82
CA ILE A 27 -10.89 13.10 -17.19
C ILE A 27 -9.44 12.67 -17.46
N ASP A 28 -8.71 13.54 -18.17
CA ASP A 28 -7.28 13.34 -18.40
C ASP A 28 -6.51 13.46 -17.08
N GLY A 29 -5.77 12.42 -16.69
CA GLY A 29 -5.07 12.39 -15.41
C GLY A 29 -3.96 13.44 -15.30
N LEU A 30 -3.43 13.88 -16.45
CA LEU A 30 -2.48 14.99 -16.54
C LEU A 30 -3.05 16.33 -16.05
N SER A 31 -4.38 16.46 -15.92
CA SER A 31 -5.04 17.59 -15.27
C SER A 31 -4.58 18.97 -15.77
N GLY A 32 -4.34 19.10 -17.08
CA GLY A 32 -3.91 20.35 -17.72
C GLY A 32 -2.40 20.59 -17.75
N LEU A 33 -1.58 19.59 -17.42
CA LEU A 33 -0.11 19.68 -17.54
C LEU A 33 0.29 20.08 -18.97
N ASN A 34 1.14 21.11 -19.07
CA ASN A 34 1.58 21.66 -20.35
C ASN A 34 2.41 20.63 -21.12
N ARG A 35 2.12 20.45 -22.41
CA ARG A 35 2.83 19.52 -23.30
C ARG A 35 3.69 20.25 -24.34
N SER A 36 4.07 21.49 -24.06
CA SER A 36 5.03 22.22 -24.91
C SER A 36 6.38 21.52 -24.89
N VAL A 37 7.12 21.62 -26.01
CA VAL A 37 8.51 21.13 -26.10
C VAL A 37 9.47 21.89 -25.19
N ASP A 38 9.05 23.06 -24.70
CA ASP A 38 9.82 23.88 -23.76
C ASP A 38 9.68 23.41 -22.30
N GLU A 39 8.70 22.56 -22.02
CA GLU A 39 8.37 22.08 -20.68
C GLU A 39 8.96 20.68 -20.43
N TYR A 40 8.86 20.20 -19.19
CA TYR A 40 9.29 18.84 -18.86
C TYR A 40 8.52 17.80 -19.71
N PRO A 41 9.21 16.85 -20.35
CA PRO A 41 8.57 15.89 -21.22
C PRO A 41 7.64 14.97 -20.42
N VAL A 42 6.36 14.95 -20.80
CA VAL A 42 5.35 14.12 -20.15
C VAL A 42 5.16 12.84 -20.96
N GLU A 43 6.00 11.84 -20.68
CA GLU A 43 6.00 10.52 -21.32
C GLU A 43 5.04 9.55 -20.61
N ALA A 44 3.81 10.01 -20.39
CA ALA A 44 2.80 9.26 -19.66
C ALA A 44 1.40 9.44 -20.26
N ILE A 45 0.59 8.40 -20.14
CA ILE A 45 -0.83 8.44 -20.47
C ILE A 45 -1.60 8.12 -19.20
N SER A 46 -2.50 9.01 -18.77
CA SER A 46 -3.32 8.78 -17.60
C SER A 46 -4.79 9.11 -17.82
N LYS A 47 -5.67 8.36 -17.16
CA LYS A 47 -7.10 8.66 -17.05
C LYS A 47 -7.53 8.44 -15.61
N ARG A 48 -8.37 9.34 -15.12
CA ARG A 48 -8.89 9.26 -13.75
C ARG A 48 -10.34 9.70 -13.66
N PHE A 49 -10.98 9.32 -12.57
CA PHE A 49 -12.17 10.00 -12.08
C PHE A 49 -11.76 11.13 -11.11
N ARG A 50 -12.62 12.13 -10.97
CA ARG A 50 -12.55 13.06 -9.84
C ARG A 50 -12.94 12.31 -8.56
N TYR A 51 -12.21 12.50 -7.47
CA TYR A 51 -12.29 11.63 -6.30
C TYR A 51 -13.65 11.71 -5.60
N ASP A 52 -14.16 12.91 -5.38
CA ASP A 52 -15.51 13.14 -4.86
C ASP A 52 -16.60 12.47 -5.73
N ALA A 53 -16.53 12.61 -7.06
CA ALA A 53 -17.48 12.00 -7.98
C ALA A 53 -17.41 10.45 -7.94
N ALA A 54 -16.21 9.88 -7.80
CA ALA A 54 -16.00 8.45 -7.65
C ALA A 54 -16.59 7.92 -6.32
N LEU A 55 -16.38 8.64 -5.21
CA LEU A 55 -16.97 8.32 -3.91
C LEU A 55 -18.51 8.39 -3.96
N VAL A 56 -19.07 9.44 -4.57
CA VAL A 56 -20.52 9.59 -4.73
C VAL A 56 -21.10 8.43 -5.53
N SER A 57 -20.49 8.09 -6.66
CA SER A 57 -20.93 6.95 -7.48
C SER A 57 -20.88 5.64 -6.69
N THR A 58 -19.87 5.47 -5.84
CA THR A 58 -19.69 4.26 -5.01
C THR A 58 -20.71 4.19 -3.87
N LEU A 59 -20.96 5.30 -3.17
CA LEU A 59 -22.01 5.35 -2.15
C LEU A 59 -23.41 5.14 -2.73
N LYS A 60 -23.64 5.59 -3.97
CA LYS A 60 -24.87 5.33 -4.72
C LYS A 60 -25.03 3.87 -5.15
N ASP A 61 -23.94 3.23 -5.55
CA ASP A 61 -23.90 1.78 -5.82
C ASP A 61 -24.26 0.97 -4.56
N MET A 62 -23.87 1.49 -3.38
CA MET A 62 -24.11 0.88 -2.06
C MET A 62 -25.40 1.37 -1.37
N GLU A 63 -26.32 2.01 -2.10
CA GLU A 63 -27.54 2.60 -1.53
C GLU A 63 -28.40 1.55 -0.79
N GLU A 64 -28.59 0.38 -1.39
CA GLU A 64 -29.35 -0.72 -0.77
C GLU A 64 -28.64 -1.26 0.48
N ASP A 65 -27.33 -1.46 0.44
CA ASP A 65 -26.53 -1.92 1.58
C ASP A 65 -26.59 -0.95 2.77
N ILE A 66 -26.58 0.36 2.50
CA ILE A 66 -26.69 1.40 3.54
C ILE A 66 -28.07 1.35 4.21
N LEU A 67 -29.14 1.23 3.43
CA LEU A 67 -30.51 1.16 3.94
C LEU A 67 -30.78 -0.14 4.70
N GLU A 68 -30.33 -1.27 4.17
CA GLU A 68 -30.37 -2.56 4.87
C GLU A 68 -29.56 -2.52 6.17
N GLY A 69 -28.39 -1.89 6.14
CA GLY A 69 -27.54 -1.66 7.28
C GLY A 69 -28.26 -0.91 8.41
N LEU A 70 -28.96 0.18 8.10
CA LEU A 70 -29.77 0.93 9.07
C LEU A 70 -30.88 0.07 9.67
N LYS A 71 -31.62 -0.64 8.81
CA LYS A 71 -32.71 -1.54 9.23
C LYS A 71 -32.21 -2.66 10.14
N SER A 72 -31.07 -3.28 9.80
CA SER A 72 -30.45 -4.36 10.59
C SER A 72 -30.04 -3.91 12.00
N LYS A 73 -29.77 -2.62 12.18
CA LYS A 73 -29.42 -2.00 13.47
C LYS A 73 -30.62 -1.38 14.19
N ASN A 74 -31.85 -1.58 13.69
CA ASN A 74 -33.08 -0.95 14.20
C ASN A 74 -32.98 0.58 14.25
N LEU A 75 -32.29 1.19 13.29
CA LEU A 75 -32.21 2.64 13.14
C LEU A 75 -33.30 3.13 12.20
N GLU A 76 -33.77 4.35 12.43
CA GLU A 76 -34.78 4.99 11.60
C GLU A 76 -34.27 5.19 10.18
N GLU A 77 -35.04 4.74 9.18
CA GLU A 77 -34.64 4.85 7.77
C GLU A 77 -34.42 6.30 7.34
N TYR A 78 -35.08 7.27 7.99
CA TYR A 78 -34.93 8.70 7.68
C TYR A 78 -33.74 9.39 8.36
N LEU A 79 -32.86 8.64 9.03
CA LEU A 79 -31.67 9.18 9.67
C LEU A 79 -30.75 9.89 8.64
N SER A 80 -30.56 11.19 8.79
CA SER A 80 -29.81 12.02 7.83
C SER A 80 -28.30 12.09 8.10
N GLY A 81 -27.79 11.51 9.18
CA GLY A 81 -26.36 11.47 9.52
C GLY A 81 -25.94 12.43 10.65
N PRO A 82 -24.64 12.73 10.79
CA PRO A 82 -23.56 12.42 9.85
C PRO A 82 -23.17 10.94 9.86
N PHE A 83 -23.00 10.38 8.67
CA PHE A 83 -22.39 9.07 8.45
C PHE A 83 -20.87 9.22 8.33
N THR A 84 -20.10 8.32 8.93
CA THR A 84 -18.64 8.27 8.78
C THR A 84 -18.28 7.10 7.88
N VAL A 85 -17.69 7.40 6.73
CA VAL A 85 -17.22 6.46 5.72
C VAL A 85 -15.70 6.31 5.87
N VAL A 86 -15.25 5.11 6.18
CA VAL A 86 -13.81 4.79 6.23
C VAL A 86 -13.41 4.23 4.87
N VAL A 87 -12.46 4.89 4.22
CA VAL A 87 -11.97 4.56 2.87
C VAL A 87 -10.55 4.05 2.96
N LYS A 88 -10.30 2.82 2.51
CA LYS A 88 -8.96 2.30 2.28
C LYS A 88 -8.47 2.80 0.93
N GLU A 89 -7.32 3.48 0.91
CA GLU A 89 -6.66 3.89 -0.33
C GLU A 89 -5.53 2.92 -0.64
N SER A 90 -5.33 2.66 -1.92
CA SER A 90 -4.32 1.71 -2.40
C SER A 90 -3.69 2.23 -3.68
N CYS A 91 -2.37 2.11 -3.77
CA CYS A 91 -1.62 2.46 -4.97
C CYS A 91 -0.58 1.38 -5.21
N ASP A 92 -0.53 0.86 -6.44
CA ASP A 92 0.41 -0.19 -6.81
C ASP A 92 1.00 0.05 -8.19
N GLY A 93 2.33 -0.12 -8.29
CA GLY A 93 3.06 -0.19 -9.54
C GLY A 93 3.04 -1.60 -10.14
N MET A 94 2.82 -1.67 -11.44
CA MET A 94 2.81 -2.88 -12.24
C MET A 94 3.92 -2.81 -13.29
N GLY A 95 4.77 -3.83 -13.34
CA GLY A 95 5.73 -4.03 -14.42
C GLY A 95 5.13 -4.86 -15.56
N ASP A 96 5.92 -5.03 -16.63
CA ASP A 96 5.60 -5.88 -17.78
C ASP A 96 4.29 -5.50 -18.49
N VAL A 97 3.99 -4.20 -18.55
CA VAL A 97 2.81 -3.65 -19.24
C VAL A 97 3.21 -3.20 -20.63
N SER A 98 3.08 -4.07 -21.63
CA SER A 98 3.58 -3.80 -22.99
C SER A 98 3.01 -2.53 -23.62
N GLU A 99 3.91 -1.70 -24.15
CA GLU A 99 3.55 -0.54 -24.95
C GLU A 99 2.86 -0.98 -26.26
N LYS A 100 1.93 -0.17 -26.75
CA LYS A 100 1.26 -0.39 -28.03
C LYS A 100 1.81 0.57 -29.07
N HIS A 101 1.96 0.09 -30.31
CA HIS A 101 2.16 0.98 -31.45
C HIS A 101 0.99 1.98 -31.58
N GLY A 102 1.30 3.23 -31.94
CA GLY A 102 0.28 4.27 -32.13
C GLY A 102 0.90 5.66 -32.27
N GLY A 103 0.03 6.69 -32.38
CA GLY A 103 0.43 8.10 -32.45
C GLY A 103 0.50 8.81 -31.10
N GLY A 104 0.71 8.07 -30.00
CA GLY A 104 0.84 8.61 -28.65
C GLY A 104 2.29 9.01 -28.31
N PRO A 105 2.53 9.61 -27.13
CA PRO A 105 3.89 9.75 -26.62
C PRO A 105 4.52 8.37 -26.40
N PRO A 106 5.86 8.26 -26.42
CA PRO A 106 6.50 7.07 -25.86
C PRO A 106 6.08 6.92 -24.40
N VAL A 107 5.74 5.71 -23.99
CA VAL A 107 5.32 5.42 -22.60
C VAL A 107 6.14 4.26 -22.04
N PRO A 108 6.41 4.25 -20.72
CA PRO A 108 7.11 3.13 -20.11
C PRO A 108 6.25 1.85 -20.17
N GLU A 109 6.91 0.69 -20.22
CA GLU A 109 6.24 -0.63 -20.10
C GLU A 109 5.84 -0.96 -18.66
N LYS A 110 5.28 0.05 -17.97
CA LYS A 110 4.88 0.03 -16.57
C LYS A 110 3.57 0.79 -16.41
N ALA A 111 2.80 0.44 -15.40
CA ALA A 111 1.61 1.17 -15.04
C ALA A 111 1.56 1.42 -13.54
N VAL A 112 0.91 2.50 -13.14
CA VAL A 112 0.53 2.73 -11.75
C VAL A 112 -0.98 2.81 -11.68
N ARG A 113 -1.55 2.15 -10.68
CA ARG A 113 -2.98 2.19 -10.40
C ARG A 113 -3.21 2.73 -9.01
N PHE A 114 -3.99 3.80 -8.92
CA PHE A 114 -4.56 4.27 -7.66
C PHE A 114 -6.02 3.83 -7.58
N SER A 115 -6.41 3.26 -6.45
CA SER A 115 -7.74 2.71 -6.18
C SER A 115 -8.19 3.01 -4.75
N PHE A 116 -9.47 2.82 -4.49
CA PHE A 116 -10.01 2.89 -3.13
C PHE A 116 -11.06 1.81 -2.87
N THR A 117 -11.32 1.55 -1.59
CA THR A 117 -12.38 0.65 -1.13
C THR A 117 -13.10 1.30 0.05
N VAL A 118 -14.43 1.32 0.03
CA VAL A 118 -15.24 1.67 1.21
C VAL A 118 -15.17 0.49 2.18
N MET A 119 -14.50 0.67 3.31
CA MET A 119 -14.29 -0.40 4.30
C MET A 119 -15.47 -0.52 5.24
N THR A 120 -15.92 0.61 5.77
CA THR A 120 -17.03 0.65 6.73
C THR A 120 -17.82 1.93 6.59
N ILE A 121 -19.12 1.85 6.83
CA ILE A 121 -19.99 3.02 7.02
C ILE A 121 -20.60 2.91 8.41
N SER A 122 -20.53 3.99 9.18
CA SER A 122 -21.05 4.06 10.55
C SER A 122 -21.82 5.34 10.78
N VAL A 123 -22.69 5.35 11.78
CA VAL A 123 -23.50 6.50 12.19
C VAL A 123 -23.58 6.56 13.72
N SER A 124 -23.85 7.73 14.32
CA SER A 124 -24.19 7.95 15.74
C SER A 124 -23.50 7.01 16.77
N ASN A 125 -22.48 7.49 17.49
CA ASN A 125 -21.69 6.68 18.43
C ASN A 125 -20.99 5.46 17.80
N ASN A 126 -20.54 5.57 16.55
CA ASN A 126 -19.82 4.53 15.80
C ASN A 126 -20.60 3.22 15.59
N ILE A 127 -21.93 3.28 15.51
CA ILE A 127 -22.73 2.12 15.12
C ILE A 127 -22.44 1.82 13.64
N ARG A 128 -21.80 0.68 13.38
CA ARG A 128 -21.43 0.24 12.04
C ARG A 128 -22.65 -0.33 11.32
N ILE A 129 -23.05 0.29 10.21
CA ILE A 129 -24.17 -0.13 9.37
C ILE A 129 -23.71 -0.92 8.15
N PHE A 130 -22.47 -0.71 7.70
CA PHE A 130 -21.84 -1.45 6.62
C PHE A 130 -20.40 -1.82 6.99
N GLU A 131 -19.99 -3.03 6.61
CA GLU A 131 -18.62 -3.52 6.67
C GLU A 131 -18.33 -4.39 5.45
N GLU A 132 -17.26 -4.08 4.73
CA GLU A 132 -16.84 -4.87 3.59
C GLU A 132 -16.36 -6.25 4.06
N ALA A 133 -17.09 -7.29 3.66
CA ALA A 133 -16.84 -8.66 4.08
C ALA A 133 -15.54 -9.24 3.50
N LYS A 134 -15.13 -8.77 2.31
CA LYS A 134 -13.91 -9.22 1.64
C LYS A 134 -13.07 -8.01 1.20
N PRO A 135 -12.40 -7.32 2.14
CA PRO A 135 -11.76 -6.03 1.89
C PRO A 135 -10.56 -6.06 0.93
N ASN A 136 -10.08 -7.26 0.58
CA ASN A 136 -9.01 -7.49 -0.39
C ASN A 136 -9.51 -8.15 -1.68
N SER A 137 -10.83 -8.17 -1.90
CA SER A 137 -11.45 -8.61 -3.15
C SER A 137 -11.20 -7.60 -4.26
N GLU A 138 -10.95 -8.08 -5.47
CA GLU A 138 -10.90 -7.26 -6.68
C GLU A 138 -12.24 -6.55 -6.96
N LEU A 139 -13.36 -7.09 -6.45
CA LEU A 139 -14.70 -6.54 -6.68
C LEU A 139 -14.97 -5.23 -5.91
N CYS A 140 -14.35 -5.08 -4.72
CA CYS A 140 -14.52 -3.91 -3.87
C CYS A 140 -13.42 -2.85 -4.09
N CYS A 141 -12.36 -3.18 -4.84
CA CYS A 141 -11.26 -2.27 -5.15
C CYS A 141 -11.62 -1.42 -6.38
N LYS A 142 -12.22 -0.26 -6.14
CA LYS A 142 -12.70 0.64 -7.20
C LYS A 142 -11.51 1.44 -7.76
N PRO A 143 -11.18 1.33 -9.06
CA PRO A 143 -10.10 2.09 -9.66
C PRO A 143 -10.50 3.57 -9.77
N ILE A 144 -9.59 4.47 -9.42
CA ILE A 144 -9.80 5.91 -9.58
C ILE A 144 -8.82 6.55 -10.56
N CYS A 145 -7.57 6.10 -10.62
CA CYS A 145 -6.59 6.59 -11.59
C CYS A 145 -5.75 5.45 -12.13
N LEU A 146 -5.62 5.44 -13.45
CA LEU A 146 -4.74 4.54 -14.19
C LEU A 146 -3.74 5.41 -14.95
N MET A 147 -2.46 5.09 -14.84
CA MET A 147 -1.42 5.73 -15.64
C MET A 147 -0.44 4.71 -16.18
N LEU A 148 0.01 4.93 -17.41
CA LEU A 148 1.21 4.30 -17.96
C LEU A 148 2.38 5.19 -17.54
N ALA A 149 2.98 4.85 -16.41
CA ALA A 149 4.08 5.57 -15.77
C ALA A 149 4.87 4.58 -14.91
N ASP A 150 6.10 4.93 -14.56
CA ASP A 150 6.89 4.22 -13.55
C ASP A 150 6.61 4.83 -12.17
N GLU A 151 6.31 4.02 -11.16
CA GLU A 151 6.16 4.50 -9.78
C GLU A 151 7.47 5.09 -9.22
N SER A 152 8.60 4.78 -9.86
CA SER A 152 9.91 5.32 -9.51
C SER A 152 10.28 6.61 -10.27
N ASP A 153 9.44 7.06 -11.22
CA ASP A 153 9.52 8.39 -11.80
C ASP A 153 8.69 9.33 -10.93
N HIS A 154 9.38 9.98 -9.97
CA HIS A 154 8.75 10.80 -8.95
C HIS A 154 8.05 12.03 -9.55
N GLU A 155 8.65 12.66 -10.55
CA GLU A 155 8.12 13.83 -11.24
C GLU A 155 6.78 13.50 -11.93
N THR A 156 6.74 12.40 -12.70
CA THR A 156 5.51 11.97 -13.38
C THR A 156 4.45 11.52 -12.37
N LEU A 157 4.84 10.73 -11.36
CA LEU A 157 3.93 10.22 -10.34
C LEU A 157 3.26 11.37 -9.56
N THR A 158 4.05 12.33 -9.09
CA THR A 158 3.54 13.50 -8.34
C THR A 158 2.69 14.41 -9.22
N ALA A 159 3.07 14.64 -10.47
CA ALA A 159 2.29 15.45 -11.40
C ALA A 159 0.88 14.86 -11.63
N ILE A 160 0.77 13.53 -11.77
CA ILE A 160 -0.51 12.85 -12.03
C ILE A 160 -1.34 12.66 -10.75
N LEU A 161 -0.72 12.33 -9.62
CA LEU A 161 -1.44 12.04 -8.37
C LEU A 161 -1.75 13.27 -7.52
N SER A 162 -0.97 14.36 -7.61
CA SER A 162 -1.20 15.55 -6.77
C SER A 162 -2.62 16.16 -6.87
N PRO A 163 -3.32 16.16 -8.03
CA PRO A 163 -4.72 16.58 -8.08
C PRO A 163 -5.65 15.70 -7.23
N LEU A 164 -5.44 14.37 -7.21
CA LEU A 164 -6.20 13.46 -6.36
C LEU A 164 -5.92 13.70 -4.88
N ILE A 165 -4.68 13.99 -4.52
CA ILE A 165 -4.32 14.32 -3.14
C ILE A 165 -4.93 15.65 -2.73
N ALA A 166 -4.95 16.66 -3.60
CA ALA A 166 -5.62 17.93 -3.33
C ALA A 166 -7.13 17.74 -3.11
N GLU A 167 -7.78 16.93 -3.95
CA GLU A 167 -9.19 16.54 -3.79
C GLU A 167 -9.42 15.82 -2.45
N ARG A 168 -8.58 14.84 -2.13
CA ARG A 168 -8.59 14.09 -0.85
C ARG A 168 -8.47 15.01 0.36
N GLU A 169 -7.49 15.91 0.38
CA GLU A 169 -7.28 16.83 1.51
C GLU A 169 -8.45 17.80 1.69
N ALA A 170 -9.04 18.28 0.58
CA ALA A 170 -10.24 19.12 0.66
C ALA A 170 -11.42 18.37 1.31
N MET A 171 -11.60 17.08 0.97
CA MET A 171 -12.70 16.26 1.49
C MET A 171 -12.59 15.94 2.99
N LYS A 172 -11.37 15.88 3.56
CA LYS A 172 -11.16 15.52 4.98
C LYS A 172 -11.82 16.48 5.98
N SER A 173 -12.03 17.74 5.59
CA SER A 173 -12.61 18.77 6.46
C SER A 173 -14.03 19.18 6.07
N CYS A 174 -14.66 18.46 5.12
CA CYS A 174 -15.98 18.77 4.60
C CYS A 174 -16.97 17.61 4.77
N GLU A 175 -18.26 17.92 4.62
CA GLU A 175 -19.36 16.96 4.63
C GLU A 175 -19.97 16.85 3.23
N LEU A 176 -20.15 15.64 2.73
CA LEU A 176 -20.86 15.36 1.49
C LEU A 176 -22.36 15.25 1.78
N MET A 177 -23.16 16.06 1.09
CA MET A 177 -24.61 15.97 1.06
C MET A 177 -25.03 15.17 -0.18
N LEU A 178 -25.63 14.00 0.05
CA LEU A 178 -26.02 13.07 -1.01
C LEU A 178 -27.38 12.46 -0.69
N GLU A 179 -28.28 12.45 -1.67
CA GLU A 179 -29.58 11.79 -1.53
C GLU A 179 -29.40 10.27 -1.55
N ILE A 180 -29.90 9.53 -0.55
CA ILE A 180 -29.87 8.06 -0.47
C ILE A 180 -31.22 7.60 0.08
N GLY A 181 -31.95 6.78 -0.69
CA GLY A 181 -33.31 6.35 -0.38
C GLY A 181 -34.33 7.50 -0.42
N GLY A 182 -34.12 8.48 -1.31
CA GLY A 182 -34.96 9.69 -1.39
C GLY A 182 -34.74 10.72 -0.29
N ILE A 183 -33.73 10.53 0.56
CA ILE A 183 -33.45 11.40 1.72
C ILE A 183 -32.04 11.97 1.60
N LEU A 184 -31.91 13.28 1.78
CA LEU A 184 -30.61 13.95 1.79
C LEU A 184 -29.84 13.60 3.07
N ARG A 185 -28.70 12.93 2.92
CA ARG A 185 -27.83 12.49 4.03
C ARG A 185 -26.48 13.18 3.98
N SER A 186 -25.87 13.37 5.16
CA SER A 186 -24.51 13.92 5.33
C SER A 186 -23.50 12.79 5.56
N PHE A 187 -22.38 12.82 4.83
CA PHE A 187 -21.27 11.87 4.94
C PHE A 187 -19.94 12.58 5.21
N LYS A 188 -19.16 12.04 6.13
CA LYS A 188 -17.77 12.38 6.43
C LYS A 188 -16.86 11.25 5.99
N PHE A 189 -15.65 11.59 5.56
CA PHE A 189 -14.69 10.61 5.07
C PHE A 189 -13.45 10.53 5.95
N VAL A 190 -13.01 9.31 6.22
CA VAL A 190 -11.73 9.01 6.86
C VAL A 190 -10.92 8.17 5.88
N PHE A 191 -9.95 8.80 5.25
CA PHE A 191 -9.04 8.14 4.32
C PHE A 191 -7.91 7.44 5.09
N ARG A 192 -7.66 6.18 4.73
CA ARG A 192 -6.59 5.35 5.30
C ARG A 192 -5.73 4.82 4.17
N GLY A 193 -4.59 5.45 3.96
CA GLY A 193 -3.62 4.99 2.97
C GLY A 193 -2.83 3.79 3.48
N THR A 194 -3.34 2.57 3.27
CA THR A 194 -2.71 1.33 3.77
C THR A 194 -2.40 0.31 2.69
N GLY A 195 -2.96 0.42 1.48
CA GLY A 195 -2.68 -0.50 0.37
C GLY A 195 -1.49 -0.07 -0.48
N TYR A 196 -0.35 0.17 0.16
CA TYR A 196 0.90 0.59 -0.46
C TYR A 196 1.99 -0.41 -0.04
N ASP A 197 2.84 -0.84 -0.97
CA ASP A 197 4.01 -1.61 -0.58
C ASP A 197 5.06 -0.71 0.09
N GLU A 198 6.05 -1.30 0.79
CA GLU A 198 7.05 -0.51 1.52
C GLU A 198 7.85 0.42 0.60
N LYS A 199 8.10 -0.01 -0.65
CA LYS A 199 8.84 0.78 -1.63
C LYS A 199 8.08 2.08 -1.93
N LEU A 200 6.80 1.98 -2.23
CA LEU A 200 5.96 3.12 -2.55
C LEU A 200 5.70 3.98 -1.32
N VAL A 201 5.48 3.39 -0.13
CA VAL A 201 5.38 4.16 1.13
C VAL A 201 6.61 5.04 1.30
N ARG A 202 7.82 4.48 1.12
CA ARG A 202 9.06 5.25 1.26
C ARG A 202 9.14 6.39 0.25
N GLU A 203 8.78 6.12 -1.00
CA GLU A 203 8.78 7.12 -2.07
C GLU A 203 7.83 8.30 -1.76
N VAL A 204 6.59 8.00 -1.34
CA VAL A 204 5.56 9.04 -1.16
C VAL A 204 5.61 9.74 0.19
N GLU A 205 6.23 9.12 1.20
CA GLU A 205 6.50 9.69 2.53
C GLU A 205 7.92 10.26 2.66
N GLY A 206 8.68 10.35 1.56
CA GLY A 206 9.97 11.02 1.52
C GLY A 206 11.11 10.32 2.29
N LEU A 207 10.98 9.02 2.49
CA LEU A 207 11.96 8.19 3.19
C LEU A 207 13.00 7.65 2.22
N GLU A 208 14.22 7.45 2.71
CA GLU A 208 15.21 6.66 1.97
C GLU A 208 14.69 5.26 1.61
N ALA A 209 15.16 4.70 0.50
CA ALA A 209 14.78 3.39 0.00
C ALA A 209 15.04 2.25 1.01
N SER A 210 14.41 1.08 0.81
CA SER A 210 14.44 -0.08 1.74
C SER A 210 15.84 -0.63 2.06
N GLY A 211 16.84 -0.29 1.26
CA GLY A 211 18.26 -0.60 1.52
C GLY A 211 18.91 0.27 2.60
N SER A 212 18.23 1.31 3.09
CA SER A 212 18.74 2.22 4.11
C SER A 212 19.11 1.50 5.42
N VAL A 213 19.94 2.18 6.20
CA VAL A 213 20.15 1.85 7.62
C VAL A 213 18.88 2.10 8.43
N PHE A 214 18.04 3.06 8.06
CA PHE A 214 16.73 3.29 8.68
C PHE A 214 15.71 2.31 8.09
N ILE A 215 15.52 1.20 8.80
CA ILE A 215 14.84 0.01 8.26
C ILE A 215 13.32 0.12 8.28
N CYS A 216 12.73 0.98 9.10
CA CYS A 216 11.30 0.98 9.35
C CYS A 216 10.60 2.22 8.79
N THR A 217 9.40 2.05 8.23
CA THR A 217 8.51 3.15 7.84
C THR A 217 7.64 3.64 9.00
N LEU A 218 7.66 2.95 10.15
CA LEU A 218 6.84 3.24 11.32
C LEU A 218 7.66 3.82 12.50
N CYS A 219 8.95 3.47 12.61
CA CYS A 219 9.82 3.92 13.70
C CYS A 219 11.19 4.38 13.18
N ASP A 220 12.02 4.90 14.10
CA ASP A 220 13.30 5.52 13.76
C ASP A 220 14.51 4.59 13.92
N ALA A 221 14.26 3.33 14.25
CA ALA A 221 15.32 2.36 14.52
C ALA A 221 16.20 2.15 13.28
N THR A 222 17.51 2.11 13.52
CA THR A 222 18.46 1.61 12.54
C THR A 222 18.38 0.09 12.44
N ARG A 223 18.90 -0.48 11.35
CA ARG A 223 18.97 -1.92 11.12
C ARG A 223 19.75 -2.64 12.22
N LEU A 224 20.80 -2.01 12.73
CA LEU A 224 21.60 -2.55 13.83
C LEU A 224 20.80 -2.57 15.13
N GLU A 225 20.18 -1.45 15.51
CA GLU A 225 19.33 -1.38 16.71
C GLU A 225 18.16 -2.36 16.64
N ALA A 226 17.50 -2.43 15.48
CA ALA A 226 16.41 -3.37 15.25
C ALA A 226 16.87 -4.83 15.38
N SER A 227 18.09 -5.17 14.95
CA SER A 227 18.64 -6.53 15.11
C SER A 227 18.98 -6.90 16.56
N GLN A 228 19.25 -5.90 17.41
CA GLN A 228 19.58 -6.10 18.83
C GLN A 228 18.32 -6.15 19.70
N ASN A 229 17.35 -5.26 19.42
CA ASN A 229 16.12 -5.13 20.21
C ASN A 229 15.02 -6.09 19.72
N LEU A 230 14.88 -6.23 18.39
CA LEU A 230 13.88 -7.04 17.68
C LEU A 230 12.43 -6.59 17.88
N VAL A 231 11.92 -6.56 19.13
CA VAL A 231 10.48 -6.51 19.43
C VAL A 231 10.01 -5.26 20.17
N PHE A 232 10.88 -4.52 20.87
CA PHE A 232 10.47 -3.33 21.63
C PHE A 232 10.68 -2.04 20.85
N HIS A 233 9.77 -1.78 19.91
CA HIS A 233 9.69 -0.53 19.16
C HIS A 233 8.27 0.05 19.26
N SER A 234 8.16 1.37 19.23
CA SER A 234 6.89 2.08 19.12
C SER A 234 6.77 2.73 17.74
N ILE A 235 5.53 2.94 17.29
CA ILE A 235 5.26 3.76 16.10
C ILE A 235 5.57 5.21 16.49
N THR A 236 6.54 5.82 15.82
CA THR A 236 6.92 7.23 16.01
C THR A 236 6.58 8.06 14.78
N ARG A 237 6.86 7.54 13.57
CA ARG A 237 6.68 8.26 12.31
C ARG A 237 5.22 8.55 12.01
N SER A 238 5.00 9.70 11.39
CA SER A 238 3.73 10.11 10.80
C SER A 238 3.97 11.03 9.61
N HIS A 239 2.99 11.18 8.73
CA HIS A 239 3.09 12.10 7.59
C HIS A 239 3.45 13.54 8.02
N SER A 240 2.79 14.04 9.08
CA SER A 240 3.08 15.37 9.64
C SER A 240 4.51 15.50 10.18
N GLU A 241 5.03 14.45 10.81
CA GLU A 241 6.41 14.47 11.31
C GLU A 241 7.41 14.38 10.16
N ASN A 242 7.14 13.55 9.14
CA ASN A 242 7.98 13.48 7.95
C ASN A 242 8.06 14.84 7.24
N LEU A 243 6.96 15.59 7.16
CA LEU A 243 7.00 16.96 6.61
C LEU A 243 7.92 17.88 7.42
N GLN A 244 7.85 17.84 8.75
CA GLN A 244 8.72 18.64 9.62
C GLN A 244 10.20 18.23 9.49
N ARG A 245 10.46 16.92 9.38
CA ARG A 245 11.80 16.38 9.17
C ARG A 245 12.36 16.79 7.81
N TYR A 246 11.55 16.78 6.76
CA TYR A 246 11.95 17.30 5.45
C TYR A 246 12.27 18.80 5.49
N GLU A 247 11.47 19.62 6.19
CA GLU A 247 11.78 21.05 6.34
C GLU A 247 13.10 21.26 7.10
N THR A 248 13.38 20.42 8.10
CA THR A 248 14.68 20.41 8.81
C THR A 248 15.82 20.02 7.89
N TRP A 249 15.66 18.96 7.08
CA TRP A 249 16.62 18.51 6.08
C TRP A 249 16.94 19.61 5.06
N ARG A 250 15.90 20.23 4.49
CA ARG A 250 16.04 21.26 3.45
C ARG A 250 16.68 22.55 3.98
N ALA A 251 16.30 22.97 5.19
CA ALA A 251 16.78 24.24 5.75
C ALA A 251 18.12 24.12 6.47
N ASN A 252 18.50 22.91 6.92
CA ASN A 252 19.67 22.64 7.77
C ASN A 252 19.89 23.73 8.85
N PRO A 253 18.93 23.97 9.74
CA PRO A 253 18.98 25.11 10.67
C PRO A 253 20.13 25.01 11.69
N TYR A 254 20.72 23.83 11.85
CA TYR A 254 21.82 23.54 12.79
C TYR A 254 23.20 23.55 12.12
N ASN A 255 23.28 23.77 10.79
CA ASN A 255 24.52 23.71 10.01
C ASN A 255 25.30 22.39 10.21
N GLU A 256 24.57 21.29 10.29
CA GLU A 256 25.13 19.95 10.48
C GLU A 256 25.77 19.44 9.18
N SER A 257 26.72 18.52 9.31
CA SER A 257 27.20 17.74 8.17
C SER A 257 26.08 16.86 7.59
N CYS A 258 26.28 16.33 6.38
CA CYS A 258 25.26 15.49 5.74
C CYS A 258 24.90 14.25 6.59
N ASP A 259 25.88 13.59 7.21
CA ASP A 259 25.63 12.38 8.01
C ASP A 259 24.91 12.71 9.33
N GLU A 260 25.30 13.80 10.00
CA GLU A 260 24.63 14.27 11.22
C GLU A 260 23.19 14.71 10.95
N LEU A 261 22.98 15.48 9.88
CA LEU A 261 21.63 15.92 9.48
C LEU A 261 20.76 14.74 9.08
N ARG A 262 21.31 13.78 8.33
CA ARG A 262 20.63 12.54 7.93
C ARG A 262 20.20 11.72 9.14
N ASP A 263 21.05 11.61 10.16
CA ASP A 263 20.68 10.97 11.42
C ASP A 263 19.62 11.76 12.18
N ARG A 264 19.73 13.09 12.26
CA ARG A 264 18.70 13.94 12.91
C ARG A 264 17.31 13.73 12.31
N VAL A 265 17.21 13.69 10.98
CA VAL A 265 15.93 13.52 10.27
C VAL A 265 15.57 12.06 10.05
N LYS A 266 16.40 11.12 10.53
CA LYS A 266 16.20 9.66 10.44
C LYS A 266 15.89 9.21 9.01
N GLY A 267 16.66 9.71 8.04
CA GLY A 267 16.55 9.33 6.63
C GLY A 267 15.35 9.91 5.86
N VAL A 268 14.69 10.95 6.38
CA VAL A 268 13.73 11.75 5.59
C VAL A 268 14.50 12.78 4.78
N SER A 269 14.61 12.57 3.47
CA SER A 269 15.43 13.41 2.58
C SER A 269 14.68 13.92 1.34
N ALA A 270 13.45 13.46 1.13
CA ALA A 270 12.53 13.96 0.11
C ALA A 270 11.24 14.48 0.78
N LYS A 271 10.46 15.29 0.05
CA LYS A 271 9.24 15.89 0.60
C LYS A 271 8.10 14.87 0.53
N PRO A 272 7.46 14.52 1.67
CA PRO A 272 6.24 13.72 1.64
C PRO A 272 5.15 14.43 0.84
N PHE A 273 4.40 13.68 0.03
CA PHE A 273 3.29 14.25 -0.75
C PHE A 273 1.98 13.46 -0.67
N ILE A 274 2.00 12.19 -0.23
CA ILE A 274 0.79 11.42 0.08
C ILE A 274 0.82 11.05 1.56
N GLU A 275 -0.24 11.37 2.29
CA GLU A 275 -0.41 10.89 3.66
C GLU A 275 -0.80 9.42 3.67
N THR A 276 0.10 8.58 4.14
CA THR A 276 -0.14 7.16 4.41
C THR A 276 -0.40 6.93 5.89
N LEU A 277 -1.13 5.86 6.21
CA LEU A 277 -1.31 5.44 7.59
C LEU A 277 -0.13 4.52 7.98
N PRO A 278 0.62 4.79 9.06
CA PRO A 278 1.68 3.90 9.53
C PRO A 278 1.14 2.50 9.81
N SER A 279 1.42 1.57 8.91
CA SER A 279 0.84 0.23 8.89
C SER A 279 1.78 -0.72 8.14
N ILE A 280 1.37 -1.98 8.03
CA ILE A 280 2.09 -3.04 7.32
C ILE A 280 1.16 -3.59 6.26
N ASP A 281 1.62 -3.63 5.00
CA ASP A 281 0.92 -4.40 3.99
C ASP A 281 1.12 -5.90 4.25
N ALA A 282 0.03 -6.58 4.59
CA ALA A 282 0.01 -7.98 4.91
C ALA A 282 0.48 -8.88 3.76
N LEU A 283 0.23 -8.48 2.50
CA LEU A 283 0.64 -9.27 1.34
C LEU A 283 2.16 -9.23 1.15
N HIS A 284 2.75 -8.04 1.09
CA HIS A 284 4.20 -7.90 0.94
C HIS A 284 4.96 -8.35 2.20
N CYS A 285 4.38 -8.22 3.40
CA CYS A 285 4.92 -8.82 4.62
C CYS A 285 5.00 -10.35 4.51
N ASP A 286 3.95 -11.01 4.04
CA ASP A 286 3.95 -12.46 3.81
C ASP A 286 5.00 -12.88 2.77
N ILE A 287 5.10 -12.15 1.67
CA ILE A 287 6.08 -12.42 0.60
C ILE A 287 7.51 -12.22 1.10
N GLY A 288 7.79 -11.13 1.79
CA GLY A 288 9.10 -10.79 2.34
C GLY A 288 9.55 -11.81 3.38
N ASN A 289 8.68 -12.14 4.34
CA ASN A 289 8.97 -13.15 5.35
C ASN A 289 9.23 -14.53 4.71
N ALA A 290 8.40 -14.94 3.75
CA ALA A 290 8.62 -16.21 3.07
C ALA A 290 9.92 -16.24 2.26
N ALA A 291 10.32 -15.12 1.65
CA ALA A 291 11.60 -15.01 0.97
C ALA A 291 12.78 -15.14 1.95
N GLU A 292 12.66 -14.58 3.16
CA GLU A 292 13.69 -14.71 4.19
C GLU A 292 13.76 -16.13 4.77
N PHE A 293 12.62 -16.77 5.04
CA PHE A 293 12.58 -18.19 5.42
C PHE A 293 13.17 -19.10 4.32
N TYR A 294 12.85 -18.83 3.06
CA TYR A 294 13.44 -19.55 1.92
C TYR A 294 14.96 -19.39 1.90
N ARG A 295 15.48 -18.19 2.19
CA ARG A 295 16.91 -17.95 2.35
C ARG A 295 17.49 -18.70 3.55
N ILE A 296 16.84 -18.66 4.71
CA ILE A 296 17.24 -19.42 5.91
C ILE A 296 17.36 -20.91 5.56
N PHE A 297 16.37 -21.50 4.88
CA PHE A 297 16.42 -22.91 4.48
C PHE A 297 17.65 -23.23 3.61
N GLN A 298 18.00 -22.35 2.65
CA GLN A 298 19.21 -22.52 1.85
C GLN A 298 20.48 -22.49 2.69
N LEU A 299 20.55 -21.60 3.68
CA LEU A 299 21.71 -21.43 4.55
C LEU A 299 21.85 -22.58 5.55
N GLU A 300 20.75 -23.14 6.05
CA GLU A 300 20.76 -24.31 6.94
C GLU A 300 21.18 -25.58 6.20
N ILE A 301 20.75 -25.78 4.95
CA ILE A 301 21.23 -26.88 4.09
C ILE A 301 22.75 -26.79 3.90
N GLY A 302 23.28 -25.58 3.84
CA GLY A 302 24.70 -25.30 3.67
C GLY A 302 25.53 -25.25 4.95
N GLU A 303 24.90 -25.41 6.13
CA GLU A 303 25.53 -25.25 7.45
C GLU A 303 26.41 -23.98 7.56
N VAL A 304 25.91 -22.84 7.06
CA VAL A 304 26.70 -21.58 6.97
C VAL A 304 27.16 -21.07 8.34
N TYR A 305 26.49 -21.47 9.41
CA TYR A 305 26.92 -21.21 10.79
C TYR A 305 28.27 -21.87 11.15
N ARG A 306 28.66 -22.96 10.46
CA ARG A 306 29.99 -23.61 10.62
C ARG A 306 31.04 -23.01 9.70
N ASN A 307 30.65 -22.70 8.46
CA ASN A 307 31.54 -22.09 7.48
C ASN A 307 30.92 -20.79 6.94
N PRO A 308 31.31 -19.62 7.47
CA PRO A 308 30.74 -18.34 7.04
C PRO A 308 31.21 -17.92 5.64
N ASN A 309 32.38 -18.40 5.20
CA ASN A 309 33.01 -18.01 3.94
C ASN A 309 32.61 -18.98 2.82
N VAL A 310 31.43 -18.73 2.24
CA VAL A 310 30.82 -19.57 1.21
C VAL A 310 30.82 -18.86 -0.13
N THR A 311 31.20 -19.58 -1.19
CA THR A 311 31.18 -19.06 -2.56
C THR A 311 29.76 -18.90 -3.11
N LYS A 312 29.60 -18.08 -4.16
CA LYS A 312 28.30 -17.88 -4.82
C LYS A 312 27.82 -19.18 -5.48
N GLU A 313 28.74 -19.99 -5.99
CA GLU A 313 28.49 -21.27 -6.64
C GLU A 313 27.93 -22.30 -5.65
N GLU A 314 28.45 -22.36 -4.43
CA GLU A 314 27.93 -23.24 -3.37
C GLU A 314 26.52 -22.84 -2.94
N ARG A 315 26.25 -21.54 -2.75
CA ARG A 315 24.88 -21.06 -2.44
C ARG A 315 23.88 -21.43 -3.54
N LYS A 316 24.27 -21.33 -4.81
CA LYS A 316 23.44 -21.78 -5.94
C LYS A 316 23.16 -23.29 -5.93
N LYS A 317 24.14 -24.10 -5.49
CA LYS A 317 23.93 -25.54 -5.32
C LYS A 317 22.87 -25.82 -4.26
N TRP A 318 22.94 -25.16 -3.10
CA TRP A 318 21.94 -25.34 -2.02
C TRP A 318 20.56 -24.87 -2.43
N GLN A 319 20.45 -23.75 -3.14
CA GLN A 319 19.20 -23.32 -3.76
C GLN A 319 18.62 -24.40 -4.68
N THR A 320 19.45 -24.98 -5.56
CA THR A 320 19.02 -26.03 -6.49
C THR A 320 18.56 -27.30 -5.76
N ILE A 321 19.23 -27.65 -4.65
CA ILE A 321 18.86 -28.80 -3.80
C ILE A 321 17.49 -28.54 -3.15
N LEU A 322 17.32 -27.38 -2.51
CA LEU A 322 16.06 -26.97 -1.89
C LEU A 322 14.91 -26.97 -2.91
N ASP A 323 15.13 -26.36 -4.07
CA ASP A 323 14.14 -26.27 -5.15
C ASP A 323 13.67 -27.64 -5.66
N LYS A 324 14.61 -28.58 -5.87
CA LYS A 324 14.27 -29.96 -6.26
C LYS A 324 13.48 -30.66 -5.16
N HIS A 325 13.84 -30.44 -3.90
CA HIS A 325 13.19 -31.08 -2.78
C HIS A 325 11.77 -30.52 -2.54
N LEU A 326 11.59 -29.21 -2.55
CA LEU A 326 10.28 -28.55 -2.46
C LEU A 326 9.36 -28.94 -3.62
N ARG A 327 9.90 -29.10 -4.83
CA ARG A 327 9.13 -29.65 -5.96
C ARG A 327 8.66 -31.08 -5.68
N LYS A 328 9.55 -31.93 -5.15
CA LYS A 328 9.24 -33.34 -4.88
C LYS A 328 8.24 -33.54 -3.75
N LYS A 329 8.40 -32.81 -2.63
CA LYS A 329 7.61 -33.01 -1.40
C LYS A 329 6.38 -32.11 -1.32
N MET A 330 6.51 -30.85 -1.74
CA MET A 330 5.47 -29.82 -1.58
C MET A 330 4.76 -29.48 -2.89
N ASN A 331 5.14 -30.11 -4.00
CA ASN A 331 4.67 -29.76 -5.35
C ASN A 331 4.84 -28.26 -5.67
N LEU A 332 5.93 -27.66 -5.16
CA LEU A 332 6.27 -26.27 -5.38
C LEU A 332 7.27 -26.14 -6.53
N LYS A 333 6.84 -25.54 -7.63
CA LYS A 333 7.73 -25.23 -8.75
C LYS A 333 8.64 -24.05 -8.37
N PRO A 334 9.95 -24.12 -8.63
CA PRO A 334 10.85 -22.99 -8.44
C PRO A 334 10.36 -21.76 -9.21
N ILE A 335 10.44 -20.59 -8.58
CA ILE A 335 10.01 -19.31 -9.11
C ILE A 335 11.16 -18.32 -9.06
N MET A 336 11.18 -17.37 -9.98
CA MET A 336 12.21 -16.33 -10.02
C MET A 336 12.01 -15.27 -8.93
N ARG A 337 10.76 -14.88 -8.68
CA ARG A 337 10.36 -13.92 -7.64
C ARG A 337 9.31 -14.55 -6.74
N MET A 338 9.48 -14.41 -5.43
CA MET A 338 8.52 -14.89 -4.44
C MET A 338 7.16 -14.23 -4.68
N ASN A 339 6.09 -15.02 -4.65
CA ASN A 339 4.72 -14.52 -4.77
C ASN A 339 3.85 -15.03 -3.63
N GLY A 340 2.69 -14.43 -3.42
CA GLY A 340 1.81 -14.76 -2.29
C GLY A 340 1.34 -16.23 -2.27
N ASN A 341 1.19 -16.88 -3.43
CA ASN A 341 0.77 -18.29 -3.48
C ASN A 341 1.89 -19.22 -3.01
N PHE A 342 3.12 -18.95 -3.44
CA PHE A 342 4.29 -19.69 -3.00
C PHE A 342 4.55 -19.44 -1.51
N ALA A 343 4.49 -18.18 -1.06
CA ALA A 343 4.65 -17.80 0.34
C ALA A 343 3.67 -18.58 1.25
N ARG A 344 2.37 -18.60 0.91
CA ARG A 344 1.36 -19.34 1.69
C ARG A 344 1.62 -20.84 1.80
N LYS A 345 2.15 -21.45 0.74
CA LYS A 345 2.48 -22.89 0.75
C LYS A 345 3.79 -23.18 1.50
N LEU A 346 4.79 -22.32 1.31
CA LEU A 346 6.11 -22.46 1.93
C LEU A 346 6.04 -22.25 3.46
N MET A 347 5.20 -21.32 3.92
CA MET A 347 5.02 -21.07 5.35
C MET A 347 4.06 -22.10 5.96
N SER A 348 4.54 -23.33 6.15
CA SER A 348 3.76 -24.44 6.71
C SER A 348 4.64 -25.43 7.48
N LYS A 349 4.03 -26.20 8.40
CA LYS A 349 4.74 -27.23 9.19
C LYS A 349 5.28 -28.34 8.30
N GLU A 350 4.49 -28.73 7.30
CA GLU A 350 4.85 -29.75 6.32
C GLU A 350 6.07 -29.32 5.49
N THR A 351 6.18 -28.03 5.15
CA THR A 351 7.35 -27.53 4.43
C THR A 351 8.61 -27.59 5.29
N VAL A 352 8.55 -27.15 6.55
CA VAL A 352 9.75 -27.19 7.40
C VAL A 352 10.16 -28.63 7.70
N ASP A 353 9.22 -29.56 7.89
CA ASP A 353 9.54 -30.99 8.02
C ASP A 353 10.24 -31.56 6.78
N ALA A 354 9.78 -31.19 5.57
CA ALA A 354 10.45 -31.57 4.33
C ALA A 354 11.87 -30.96 4.24
N VAL A 355 12.04 -29.69 4.62
CA VAL A 355 13.37 -29.05 4.64
C VAL A 355 14.30 -29.71 5.65
N CYS A 356 13.80 -30.13 6.81
CA CYS A 356 14.60 -30.84 7.83
C CYS A 356 15.21 -32.15 7.30
N GLU A 357 14.62 -32.82 6.30
CA GLU A 357 15.23 -33.99 5.63
C GLU A 357 16.58 -33.66 4.96
N LEU A 358 16.85 -32.39 4.68
CA LEU A 358 18.09 -31.90 4.06
C LEU A 358 19.09 -31.30 5.06
N VAL A 359 18.67 -31.07 6.31
CA VAL A 359 19.50 -30.44 7.34
C VAL A 359 20.12 -31.54 8.21
N GLN A 360 21.44 -31.56 8.34
CA GLN A 360 22.14 -32.68 9.00
C GLN A 360 22.07 -32.63 10.53
N CYS A 361 22.01 -31.43 11.12
CA CYS A 361 22.05 -31.24 12.56
C CYS A 361 20.65 -31.23 13.18
N GLU A 362 20.35 -32.18 14.08
CA GLU A 362 19.05 -32.31 14.75
C GLU A 362 18.65 -31.05 15.54
N GLU A 363 19.61 -30.43 16.24
CA GLU A 363 19.38 -29.16 16.96
C GLU A 363 18.93 -28.03 16.01
N ARG A 364 19.50 -27.97 14.80
CA ARG A 364 19.07 -27.00 13.77
C ARG A 364 17.71 -27.34 13.19
N GLN A 365 17.37 -28.62 13.07
CA GLN A 365 16.03 -29.04 12.66
C GLN A 365 14.98 -28.59 13.69
N GLU A 366 15.24 -28.79 14.99
CA GLU A 366 14.34 -28.35 16.06
C GLU A 366 14.18 -26.83 16.07
N ALA A 367 15.27 -26.07 15.95
CA ALA A 367 15.23 -24.60 15.86
C ALA A 367 14.40 -24.10 14.67
N LEU A 368 14.52 -24.73 13.49
CA LEU A 368 13.71 -24.38 12.33
C LEU A 368 12.20 -24.66 12.56
N LYS A 369 11.88 -25.79 13.18
CA LYS A 369 10.49 -26.17 13.48
C LYS A 369 9.87 -25.22 14.49
N GLU A 370 10.61 -24.86 15.54
CA GLU A 370 10.17 -23.87 16.52
C GLU A 370 9.97 -22.50 15.87
N LEU A 371 10.92 -22.04 15.05
CA LEU A 371 10.82 -20.77 14.33
C LEU A 371 9.58 -20.71 13.42
N MET A 372 9.30 -21.79 12.69
CA MET A 372 8.09 -21.89 11.86
C MET A 372 6.83 -21.94 12.73
N ASP A 373 6.83 -22.67 13.85
CA ASP A 373 5.68 -22.74 14.76
C ASP A 373 5.35 -21.37 15.37
N LEU A 374 6.35 -20.62 15.82
CA LEU A 374 6.19 -19.24 16.29
C LEU A 374 5.63 -18.34 15.19
N TYR A 375 6.22 -18.38 13.98
CA TYR A 375 5.74 -17.61 12.85
C TYR A 375 4.27 -17.91 12.52
N LEU A 376 3.87 -19.18 12.51
CA LEU A 376 2.49 -19.60 12.24
C LEU A 376 1.51 -19.22 13.35
N LYS A 377 1.96 -19.10 14.61
CA LYS A 377 1.15 -18.56 15.71
C LYS A 377 0.93 -17.06 15.57
N MET A 378 1.89 -16.32 15.04
CA MET A 378 1.79 -14.87 14.88
C MET A 378 1.07 -14.46 13.58
N LYS A 379 1.22 -15.24 12.50
CA LYS A 379 0.71 -14.92 11.16
C LYS A 379 -0.77 -14.53 11.09
N PRO A 380 -1.69 -15.20 11.80
CA PRO A 380 -3.10 -14.83 11.79
C PRO A 380 -3.41 -13.45 12.40
N VAL A 381 -2.46 -12.80 13.07
CA VAL A 381 -2.69 -11.48 13.70
C VAL A 381 -2.59 -10.35 12.67
N TRP A 382 -1.76 -10.50 11.63
CA TRP A 382 -1.60 -9.49 10.58
C TRP A 382 -2.29 -9.86 9.25
N ARG A 383 -2.88 -11.06 9.16
CA ARG A 383 -3.59 -11.57 7.97
C ARG A 383 -5.08 -11.65 8.23
#